data_AF-A0A7C4J802-F1
#
_entry.id   AF-A0A7C4J802-F1
#
_cell.length_a   1.000
_cell.length_b   1.000
_cell.length_c   1.000
_cell.angle_alpha   90.00
_cell.angle_beta   90.00
_cell.angle_gamma   90.00
#
_symmetry.space_group_name_H-M   'P 1'
#
loop_
_entity.id
_entity.type
_entity.pdbx_description
1 polymer ?
#
loop_
_entity_poly.entity_id
_entity_poly.type
_entity_poly.pdbx_seq_one_letter_code
_entity_poly.pdbx_strand_id
1 'polypeptide(L)'
;MHRELAQPIAGNAVDLVFCAGPLMAELWQVLPQRYRGGYAPSSAELEPCVLAAVRAGDAIMVKGSLGSKMGPIVKALMRQYSRASVATPAQG
;
A
#
# COMPACT_ATOMS: atom_id res chain seq x y z
N MET A 1 9.51 11.30 -14.69
CA MET A 1 8.16 10.77 -14.38
C MET A 1 8.29 9.38 -13.71
N HIS A 2 7.41 9.02 -12.77
CA HIS A 2 7.55 7.95 -11.74
C HIS A 2 8.70 8.17 -10.74
N ARG A 3 9.96 8.27 -11.17
CA ARG A 3 11.13 8.56 -10.27
C ARG A 3 10.92 9.83 -9.43
N GLU A 4 10.32 10.85 -10.04
CA GLU A 4 10.01 12.15 -9.43
C GLU A 4 9.07 12.05 -8.23
N LEU A 5 8.35 10.93 -8.04
CA LEU A 5 7.53 10.72 -6.85
C LEU A 5 8.38 10.54 -5.58
N ALA A 6 9.67 10.25 -5.69
CA ALA A 6 10.55 10.12 -4.54
C ALA A 6 10.64 11.42 -3.71
N GLN A 7 10.62 12.58 -4.37
CA GLN A 7 10.68 13.88 -3.69
C GLN A 7 9.44 14.16 -2.82
N PRO A 8 8.19 14.09 -3.34
CA PRO A 8 7.01 14.27 -2.50
C PRO A 8 6.86 13.15 -1.45
N ILE A 9 7.29 11.91 -1.72
CA ILE A 9 7.33 10.88 -0.67
C ILE A 9 8.25 11.30 0.48
N ALA A 10 9.46 11.77 0.18
CA ALA A 10 10.41 12.18 1.20
C ALA A 10 10.01 13.46 1.94
N GLY A 11 9.24 14.33 1.30
CA GLY A 11 8.74 15.60 1.87
C GLY A 11 7.46 15.46 2.70
N ASN A 12 6.88 14.26 2.82
CA ASN A 12 5.66 13.99 3.58
C ASN A 12 5.88 12.87 4.61
N ALA A 13 4.92 12.70 5.52
CA ALA A 13 4.93 11.65 6.54
C ALA A 13 4.54 10.28 5.94
N VAL A 14 5.40 9.74 5.07
CA VAL A 14 5.27 8.41 4.48
C VAL A 14 6.34 7.49 5.08
N ASP A 15 5.92 6.41 5.74
CA ASP A 15 6.87 5.44 6.32
C ASP A 15 7.30 4.38 5.30
N LEU A 16 6.34 3.81 4.57
CA LEU A 16 6.57 2.73 3.61
C LEU A 16 5.84 2.99 2.30
N VAL A 17 6.46 2.55 1.21
CA VAL A 17 5.96 2.60 -0.16
C VAL A 17 6.05 1.23 -0.77
N PHE A 18 4.95 0.80 -1.36
CA PHE A 18 4.84 -0.45 -2.11
C PHE A 18 4.59 -0.12 -3.58
N CYS A 19 5.34 -0.75 -4.48
CA CYS A 19 5.35 -0.45 -5.92
C CYS A 19 4.92 -1.67 -6.74
N ALA A 20 3.96 -1.50 -7.65
CA ALA A 20 3.51 -2.55 -8.56
C ALA A 20 3.73 -2.14 -10.02
N GLY A 21 4.28 -3.04 -10.83
CA GLY A 21 4.38 -2.90 -12.27
C GLY A 21 5.70 -2.30 -12.76
N PRO A 22 6.05 -2.57 -14.04
CA PRO A 22 7.38 -2.25 -14.58
C PRO A 22 7.68 -0.74 -14.60
N LEU A 23 6.68 0.11 -14.82
CA LEU A 23 6.87 1.57 -14.79
C LEU A 23 7.21 2.10 -13.39
N MET A 24 6.76 1.40 -12.33
CA MET A 24 7.08 1.74 -10.95
C MET A 24 8.46 1.25 -10.51
N ALA A 25 9.12 0.38 -11.28
CA ALA A 25 10.49 -0.06 -11.01
C ALA A 25 11.46 1.12 -10.97
N GLU A 26 11.21 2.13 -11.81
CA GLU A 26 11.98 3.37 -11.84
C GLU A 26 11.91 4.12 -10.50
N LEU A 27 10.71 4.27 -9.91
CA LEU A 27 10.57 4.84 -8.56
C LEU A 27 11.27 3.96 -7.54
N TRP A 28 11.04 2.64 -7.59
CA TRP A 28 11.61 1.69 -6.64
C TRP A 28 13.13 1.78 -6.56
N GLN A 29 13.81 1.91 -7.70
CA GLN A 29 15.27 2.01 -7.77
C GLN A 29 15.82 3.26 -7.08
N VAL A 30 15.13 4.40 -7.17
CA VAL A 30 15.58 5.67 -6.57
C VAL A 30 15.10 5.88 -5.15
N LEU A 31 14.08 5.15 -4.71
CA LEU A 31 13.48 5.32 -3.41
C LEU A 31 14.50 4.95 -2.31
N PRO A 32 14.78 5.80 -1.31
CA PRO A 32 15.65 5.42 -0.20
C PRO A 32 15.16 4.16 0.53
N GLN A 33 16.08 3.32 1.01
CA GLN A 33 15.75 2.01 1.60
C GLN A 33 14.74 2.09 2.75
N ARG A 34 14.79 3.16 3.56
CA ARG A 34 13.84 3.36 4.67
C ARG A 34 12.37 3.39 4.25
N TYR A 35 12.09 3.80 3.01
CA TYR A 35 10.72 3.86 2.48
C TYR A 35 10.31 2.60 1.73
N ARG A 36 11.20 1.62 1.54
CA ARG A 36 10.95 0.47 0.66
C ARG A 36 10.17 -0.62 1.41
N GLY A 37 8.85 -0.65 1.21
CA GLY A 37 7.97 -1.70 1.75
C GLY A 37 7.95 -2.96 0.88
N GLY A 38 7.93 -2.82 -0.44
CA GLY A 38 7.98 -3.95 -1.37
C GLY A 38 7.80 -3.54 -2.83
N TYR A 39 8.31 -4.36 -3.76
CA TYR A 39 8.07 -4.22 -5.19
C TYR A 39 7.66 -5.56 -5.79
N ALA A 40 6.71 -5.54 -6.72
CA ALA A 40 6.39 -6.69 -7.55
C ALA A 40 5.98 -6.29 -8.98
N PRO A 41 6.13 -7.18 -9.97
CA PRO A 41 5.70 -6.93 -11.35
C PRO A 41 4.19 -6.70 -11.53
N SER A 42 3.35 -7.14 -10.58
CA SER A 42 1.90 -6.97 -10.63
C SER A 42 1.31 -6.68 -9.25
N SER A 43 0.09 -6.14 -9.21
CA SER A 43 -0.63 -5.89 -7.96
C SER A 43 -0.97 -7.17 -7.20
N ALA A 44 -1.26 -8.25 -7.92
CA ALA A 44 -1.57 -9.54 -7.34
C ALA A 44 -0.34 -10.14 -6.64
N GLU A 45 0.84 -10.02 -7.24
CA GLU A 45 2.09 -10.48 -6.64
C GLU A 45 2.55 -9.59 -5.47
N LEU A 46 2.16 -8.32 -5.46
CA LEU A 46 2.47 -7.39 -4.36
C LEU A 46 1.57 -7.60 -3.14
N GLU A 47 0.35 -8.12 -3.33
CA GLU A 47 -0.67 -8.24 -2.29
C GLU A 47 -0.18 -8.92 -1.00
N PRO A 48 0.50 -10.09 -1.02
CA PRO A 48 0.96 -10.74 0.20
C PRO A 48 1.94 -9.88 1.01
N CYS A 49 2.81 -9.15 0.33
CA CYS A 49 3.80 -8.26 0.95
C CYS A 49 3.14 -7.08 1.66
N VAL A 50 2.11 -6.49 1.03
CA VAL A 50 1.31 -5.43 1.64
C VAL A 50 0.59 -5.95 2.89
N LEU A 51 -0.14 -7.07 2.78
CA LEU A 51 -0.93 -7.59 3.90
C LEU A 51 -0.07 -7.96 5.12
N ALA A 52 1.14 -8.46 4.90
CA ALA A 52 2.07 -8.80 5.97
C ALA A 52 2.68 -7.58 6.69
N ALA A 53 2.70 -6.41 6.05
CA ALA A 53 3.31 -5.21 6.60
C ALA A 53 2.33 -4.35 7.42
N VAL A 54 1.04 -4.42 7.11
CA VAL A 54 0.00 -3.60 7.74
C VAL A 54 -0.17 -3.94 9.22
N ARG A 55 -0.27 -2.90 10.04
CA ARG A 55 -0.48 -2.98 11.49
C ARG A 55 -1.69 -2.15 11.91
N ALA A 56 -2.19 -2.42 13.12
CA ALA A 56 -3.24 -1.61 13.72
C ALA A 56 -2.75 -0.16 13.92
N GLY A 57 -3.57 0.80 13.48
CA GLY A 57 -3.24 2.23 13.53
C GLY A 57 -2.67 2.79 12.23
N ASP A 58 -2.30 1.95 11.26
CA ASP A 58 -1.80 2.41 9.96
C ASP A 58 -2.89 3.13 9.16
N ALA A 59 -2.50 4.21 8.47
CA ALA A 59 -3.30 4.85 7.43
C ALA A 59 -2.75 4.46 6.05
N ILE A 60 -3.60 3.89 5.18
CA ILE A 60 -3.18 3.33 3.90
C ILE A 60 -3.81 4.10 2.74
N MET A 61 -2.99 4.60 1.82
CA MET A 61 -3.44 5.15 0.53
C MET A 61 -3.08 4.19 -0.61
N VAL A 62 -4.08 3.78 -1.39
CA VAL A 62 -3.86 3.01 -2.62
C VAL A 62 -4.14 3.90 -3.83
N LYS A 63 -3.16 4.02 -4.74
CA LYS A 63 -3.30 4.79 -5.98
C LYS A 63 -2.77 4.01 -7.18
N GLY A 64 -3.49 4.10 -8.29
CA GLY A 64 -3.10 3.53 -9.58
C GLY A 64 -4.07 3.99 -10.67
N SER A 65 -3.67 3.88 -11.93
CA SER A 65 -4.61 4.06 -13.03
C SER A 65 -5.48 2.81 -13.16
N LEU A 66 -6.58 2.88 -13.94
CA LEU A 66 -7.44 1.72 -14.18
C LEU A 66 -6.62 0.52 -14.72
N GLY A 67 -5.66 0.78 -15.61
CA GLY A 67 -4.77 -0.23 -16.17
C GLY A 67 -3.80 -0.86 -15.16
N SER A 68 -3.50 -0.18 -14.04
CA SER A 68 -2.66 -0.72 -12.97
C SER A 68 -3.32 -1.83 -12.16
N LYS A 69 -4.65 -2.02 -12.28
CA LYS A 69 -5.41 -3.09 -11.61
C LYS A 69 -5.13 -3.16 -10.09
N MET A 70 -5.22 -2.03 -9.38
CA MET A 70 -5.04 -1.99 -7.91
C MET A 70 -6.21 -2.60 -7.10
N GLY A 71 -7.31 -2.94 -7.77
CA GLY A 71 -8.50 -3.53 -7.15
C GLY A 71 -8.25 -4.76 -6.25
N PRO A 72 -7.37 -5.73 -6.59
CA PRO A 72 -7.07 -6.89 -5.73
C PRO A 72 -6.58 -6.48 -4.34
N ILE A 73 -5.58 -5.57 -4.27
CA ILE A 73 -5.03 -5.07 -3.00
C ILE A 73 -6.11 -4.40 -2.16
N VAL A 74 -6.92 -3.52 -2.76
CA VAL A 74 -8.02 -2.85 -2.04
C VAL A 74 -9.01 -3.87 -1.46
N LYS A 75 -9.43 -4.84 -2.28
CA LYS A 75 -10.35 -5.90 -1.83
C LYS A 75 -9.72 -6.74 -0.72
N ALA A 76 -8.42 -7.02 -0.77
CA ALA A 76 -7.72 -7.79 0.24
C ALA A 76 -7.64 -7.07 1.58
N LEU A 77 -7.26 -5.79 1.57
CA LEU A 77 -7.27 -4.93 2.74
C LEU A 77 -8.67 -4.85 3.37
N MET A 78 -9.71 -4.67 2.55
CA MET A 78 -11.09 -4.65 3.05
C MET A 78 -11.54 -5.99 3.63
N ARG A 79 -11.15 -7.12 3.04
CA ARG A 79 -11.49 -8.45 3.58
C ARG A 79 -10.83 -8.69 4.93
N GLN A 80 -9.55 -8.35 5.06
CA GLN A 80 -8.75 -8.68 6.25
C GLN A 80 -8.95 -7.69 7.40
N TYR A 81 -9.18 -6.42 7.09
CA TYR A 81 -9.23 -5.33 8.07
C TYR A 81 -10.56 -4.58 8.06
N SER A 82 -11.64 -5.17 7.53
CA SER A 82 -12.98 -4.60 7.72
C SER A 82 -13.25 -4.48 9.21
N ARG A 83 -13.83 -3.34 9.61
CA ARG A 83 -14.21 -3.13 11.00
C ARG A 83 -15.22 -4.22 11.34
N ALA A 84 -14.84 -5.17 12.19
CA ALA A 84 -15.83 -5.97 12.89
C ALA A 84 -16.79 -4.97 13.56
N SER A 85 -18.10 -5.17 13.41
CA SER A 85 -19.06 -4.37 14.16
C SER A 85 -18.69 -4.51 15.63
N VAL A 86 -18.31 -3.40 16.26
CA VAL A 86 -18.19 -3.37 17.71
C VAL A 86 -19.61 -3.52 18.21
N ALA A 87 -20.02 -4.74 18.56
CA ALA A 87 -21.28 -4.96 19.25
C ALA A 87 -21.17 -4.22 20.58
N THR A 88 -21.90 -3.11 20.70
CA THR A 88 -22.06 -2.41 21.97
C THR A 88 -22.58 -3.41 23.00
N PRO A 89 -21.91 -3.65 24.14
CA PRO A 89 -22.50 -4.45 25.19
C PRO A 89 -23.76 -3.71 25.66
N ALA A 90 -24.90 -4.40 25.60
CA ALA A 90 -26.12 -3.92 26.23
C ALA A 90 -25.84 -3.76 27.72
N GLN A 91 -25.85 -2.52 28.21
CA GLN A 91 -25.83 -2.25 29.65
C GLN A 91 -27.22 -2.59 30.19
N GLY A 92 -27.26 -3.52 31.14
CA GLY A 92 -28.45 -3.85 31.92
C GLY A 92 -28.65 -2.91 33.10
#